data_AF-A0A1Q8A6M1-F1
#
_entry.id   AF-A0A1Q8A6M1-F1
#
_cell.length_a   1.000
_cell.length_b   1.000
_cell.length_c   1.000
_cell.angle_alpha   90.00
_cell.angle_beta   90.00
_cell.angle_gamma   90.00
#
_symmetry.space_group_name_H-M   'P 1'
#
loop_
_entity.id
_entity.type
_entity.pdbx_description
1 polymer ?
#
loop_
_entity_poly.entity_id
_entity_poly.type
_entity_poly.pdbx_seq_one_letter_code
_entity_poly.pdbx_strand_id
1 'polypeptide(L)'
;MTPGKHDRLCVRVNNELVLDAGRCEEIHGPRGPEKLIRMPPTTLFRQVLAYLESKPDPPVRLSGSRAGREGVAAAALTIRWGSYLAVLLDREKPVWSETSRGETSRISDEEMARINIEASAALAEWIDLFRSDRGGSFYMQLVNRVVYYLPMPRKTTKLKVTEFAALAAADLAERLIQATDTAQLETVRTKAERHPTRIFANALVNTAWRNGPVESIHAGRFRGYPLDQRRITVMEERELIDFASQRLALGMAVCSELALQHHHRPWHEQVLPYGLAEILMITPTGWTLTECSREVRLRA
;
A
#
# COMPACT_ATOMS: atom_id res chain seq x y z
N MET A 1 -6.80 37.82 14.85
CA MET A 1 -6.91 36.37 15.11
C MET A 1 -8.23 35.90 14.54
N THR A 2 -8.18 35.35 13.34
CA THR A 2 -9.31 34.75 12.63
C THR A 2 -9.53 33.33 13.18
N PRO A 3 -10.77 32.82 13.26
CA PRO A 3 -11.06 31.53 13.88
C PRO A 3 -10.28 30.39 13.20
N GLY A 4 -9.70 29.53 14.04
CA GLY A 4 -8.78 28.45 13.67
C GLY A 4 -9.39 27.44 12.70
N LYS A 5 -8.84 27.43 11.49
CA LYS A 5 -9.04 26.41 10.47
C LYS A 5 -8.09 25.25 10.82
N HIS A 6 -8.61 24.21 11.48
CA HIS A 6 -7.97 22.90 11.47
C HIS A 6 -7.96 22.44 10.02
N ASP A 7 -6.86 22.71 9.29
CA ASP A 7 -6.81 22.57 7.84
C ASP A 7 -6.98 21.08 7.48
N ARG A 8 -8.17 20.76 6.98
CA ARG A 8 -8.51 19.46 6.41
C ARG A 8 -7.56 19.17 5.26
N LEU A 9 -6.98 17.97 5.26
CA LEU A 9 -6.18 17.48 4.15
C LEU A 9 -7.12 16.80 3.17
N CYS A 10 -7.36 17.44 2.02
CA CYS A 10 -8.15 16.87 0.94
C CYS A 10 -7.28 16.61 -0.27
N VAL A 11 -7.55 15.52 -1.00
CA VAL A 11 -6.83 15.18 -2.24
C VAL A 11 -7.84 14.91 -3.34
N ARG A 12 -7.80 15.68 -4.43
CA ARG A 12 -8.64 15.45 -5.60
C ARG A 12 -8.09 14.27 -6.41
N VAL A 13 -8.92 13.25 -6.62
CA VAL A 13 -8.58 12.09 -7.47
C VAL A 13 -8.99 12.36 -8.90
N ASN A 14 -10.23 12.81 -9.11
CA ASN A 14 -10.78 13.20 -10.40
C ASN A 14 -11.87 14.26 -10.19
N ASN A 15 -12.70 14.54 -11.19
CA ASN A 15 -13.75 15.56 -11.09
C ASN A 15 -14.91 15.17 -10.15
N GLU A 16 -14.99 13.92 -9.72
CA GLU A 16 -16.10 13.37 -8.96
C GLU A 16 -15.70 12.91 -7.55
N LEU A 17 -14.42 12.57 -7.35
CA LEU A 17 -13.89 12.03 -6.10
C LEU A 17 -12.82 12.95 -5.51
N VAL A 18 -13.08 13.40 -4.28
CA VAL A 18 -12.13 14.08 -3.40
C VAL A 18 -12.02 13.26 -2.11
N LEU A 19 -10.80 12.91 -1.74
CA LEU A 19 -10.52 12.11 -0.55
C LEU A 19 -10.31 13.02 0.67
N ASP A 20 -10.85 12.61 1.82
CA ASP A 20 -10.49 13.16 3.13
C ASP A 20 -9.30 12.37 3.69
N ALA A 21 -8.12 12.98 3.70
CA ALA A 21 -6.88 12.40 4.24
C ALA A 21 -6.64 12.73 5.71
N GLY A 22 -7.59 13.40 6.36
CA GLY A 22 -7.57 13.74 7.77
C GLY A 22 -7.39 15.24 8.02
N ARG A 23 -6.77 15.58 9.14
CA ARG A 23 -6.64 16.98 9.61
C ARG A 23 -5.23 17.28 10.06
N CYS A 24 -4.75 18.47 9.74
CA CYS A 24 -3.51 19.00 10.28
C CYS A 24 -3.81 19.94 11.46
N GLU A 25 -3.11 19.73 12.57
CA GLU A 25 -3.14 20.54 13.77
C GLU A 25 -1.72 21.01 14.09
N GLU A 26 -1.54 22.28 14.43
CA GLU A 26 -0.29 22.74 15.03
C GLU A 26 -0.29 22.41 16.52
N ILE A 27 0.74 21.71 16.97
CA ILE A 27 0.93 21.33 18.37
C ILE A 27 2.31 21.81 18.84
N HIS A 28 2.46 21.97 20.15
CA HIS A 28 3.77 22.27 20.75
C HIS A 28 4.36 20.98 21.31
N GLY A 29 5.37 20.46 20.61
CA GLY A 29 6.14 19.31 21.06
C GLY A 29 7.28 19.72 22.01
N PRO A 30 7.96 18.74 22.66
CA PRO A 30 9.11 19.00 23.53
C PRO A 30 10.28 19.70 22.82
N ARG A 31 10.31 19.65 21.49
CA ARG A 31 11.39 20.17 20.63
C ARG A 31 10.99 21.39 19.80
N GLY A 32 9.84 21.99 20.09
CA GLY A 32 9.29 23.14 19.35
C GLY A 32 7.95 22.83 18.68
N PRO A 33 7.49 23.71 17.77
CA PRO A 33 6.24 23.51 17.06
C PRO A 33 6.32 22.29 16.13
N GLU A 34 5.27 21.49 16.14
CA GLU A 34 5.10 20.30 15.30
C GLU A 34 3.74 20.38 14.60
N LYS A 35 3.63 19.77 13.42
CA LYS A 35 2.35 19.53 12.76
C LYS A 35 1.91 18.10 13.05
N LEU A 36 0.81 17.94 13.76
CA LEU A 36 0.14 16.67 13.97
C LEU A 36 -0.91 16.46 12.89
N ILE A 37 -0.74 15.40 12.11
CA ILE A 37 -1.70 14.99 11.10
C ILE A 37 -2.47 13.80 11.64
N ARG A 38 -3.75 14.03 11.93
CA ARG A 38 -4.69 12.99 12.34
C ARG A 38 -5.21 12.23 11.14
N MET A 39 -5.49 10.95 11.34
CA MET A 39 -6.13 10.10 10.34
C MET A 39 -7.61 10.45 10.13
N PRO A 40 -8.16 10.21 8.93
CA PRO A 40 -9.60 10.37 8.70
C PRO A 40 -10.39 9.26 9.40
N PRO A 41 -11.68 9.48 9.74
CA PRO A 41 -12.53 8.44 10.33
C PRO A 41 -12.73 7.23 9.41
N THR A 42 -12.76 7.45 8.09
CA THR A 42 -12.84 6.41 7.07
C THR A 42 -11.51 6.36 6.34
N THR A 43 -10.88 5.18 6.26
CA THR A 43 -9.61 5.01 5.54
C THR A 43 -9.75 5.43 4.08
N LEU A 44 -8.65 5.91 3.50
CA LEU A 44 -8.62 6.33 2.11
C LEU A 44 -9.02 5.17 1.17
N PHE A 45 -8.56 3.95 1.47
CA PHE A 45 -8.98 2.74 0.75
C PHE A 45 -10.50 2.57 0.71
N ARG A 46 -11.17 2.68 1.86
CA ARG A 46 -12.64 2.51 1.93
C ARG A 46 -13.39 3.65 1.25
N GLN A 47 -12.86 4.87 1.28
CA GLN A 47 -13.42 6.00 0.51
C GLN A 47 -13.37 5.72 -1.00
N VAL A 48 -12.24 5.23 -1.51
CA VAL A 48 -12.08 4.89 -2.93
C VAL A 48 -12.93 3.68 -3.30
N LEU A 49 -13.00 2.65 -2.44
CA LEU A 49 -13.81 1.46 -2.68
C LEU A 49 -15.29 1.81 -2.77
N ALA A 50 -15.82 2.59 -1.83
CA ALA A 50 -17.21 3.04 -1.86
C ALA A 50 -17.55 3.84 -3.13
N TYR A 51 -16.62 4.70 -3.59
CA TYR A 51 -16.77 5.38 -4.87
C TYR A 51 -16.90 4.38 -6.03
N LEU A 52 -16.04 3.36 -6.10
CA LEU A 52 -16.03 2.38 -7.17
C LEU A 52 -17.24 1.44 -7.14
N GLU A 53 -17.73 1.09 -5.95
CA GLU A 53 -18.95 0.31 -5.77
C GLU A 53 -20.18 1.05 -6.33
N SER A 54 -20.19 2.38 -6.21
CA SER A 54 -21.26 3.23 -6.77
C SER A 54 -21.21 3.40 -8.30
N LYS A 55 -20.11 3.01 -8.95
CA LYS A 55 -19.95 3.19 -10.40
C LYS A 55 -20.52 2.02 -11.20
N PRO A 56 -21.11 2.29 -12.37
CA PRO A 56 -21.47 1.22 -13.29
C PRO A 56 -20.22 0.53 -13.82
N ASP A 57 -20.38 -0.69 -14.35
CA ASP A 57 -19.28 -1.37 -15.02
C ASP A 57 -18.87 -0.59 -16.29
N PRO A 58 -17.57 -0.57 -16.64
CA PRO A 58 -17.12 0.11 -17.84
C PRO A 58 -17.85 -0.41 -19.09
N PRO A 59 -18.36 0.50 -19.97
CA PRO A 59 -19.12 0.10 -21.15
C PRO A 59 -18.26 -0.52 -22.25
N VAL A 60 -16.93 -0.51 -22.08
CA VAL A 60 -15.95 -0.97 -23.06
C VAL A 60 -15.03 -2.02 -22.47
N ARG A 61 -14.60 -2.96 -23.33
CA ARG A 61 -13.57 -3.93 -22.95
C ARG A 61 -12.25 -3.21 -22.74
N LEU A 62 -11.69 -3.36 -21.55
CA LEU A 62 -10.41 -2.76 -21.20
C LEU A 62 -9.26 -3.54 -21.84
N SER A 63 -8.22 -2.80 -22.26
CA SER A 63 -6.98 -3.36 -22.77
C SER A 63 -6.11 -3.95 -21.65
N GLY A 64 -5.16 -4.81 -22.02
CA GLY A 64 -4.19 -5.41 -21.10
C GLY A 64 -4.57 -6.82 -20.62
N SER A 65 -3.61 -7.51 -20.02
CA SER A 65 -3.84 -8.84 -19.43
C SER A 65 -4.66 -8.74 -18.14
N ARG A 66 -5.29 -9.85 -17.72
CA ARG A 66 -5.98 -9.91 -16.42
C ARG A 66 -5.04 -9.56 -15.26
N ALA A 67 -3.90 -10.25 -15.15
CA ALA A 67 -2.89 -10.00 -14.12
C ALA A 67 -2.38 -8.56 -14.12
N GLY A 68 -2.18 -7.97 -15.31
CA GLY A 68 -1.77 -6.58 -15.44
C GLY A 68 -2.83 -5.61 -14.88
N ARG A 69 -4.11 -5.85 -15.18
CA ARG A 69 -5.22 -5.04 -14.63
C ARG A 69 -5.36 -5.22 -13.12
N GLU A 70 -5.20 -6.43 -12.60
CA GLU A 70 -5.22 -6.71 -11.16
C GLU A 70 -4.09 -5.99 -10.43
N GLY A 71 -2.87 -5.99 -10.97
CA GLY A 71 -1.75 -5.26 -10.38
C GLY A 71 -1.92 -3.74 -10.39
N VAL A 72 -2.43 -3.18 -11.51
CA VAL A 72 -2.78 -1.75 -11.57
C VAL A 72 -3.88 -1.43 -10.55
N ALA A 73 -4.89 -2.28 -10.44
CA ALA A 73 -5.99 -2.07 -9.50
C ALA A 73 -5.52 -2.12 -8.05
N ALA A 74 -4.71 -3.11 -7.69
CA ALA A 74 -4.10 -3.22 -6.38
C ALA A 74 -3.22 -2.00 -6.07
N ALA A 75 -2.32 -1.59 -6.98
CA ALA A 75 -1.46 -0.42 -6.75
C ALA A 75 -2.27 0.88 -6.59
N ALA A 76 -3.36 1.03 -7.35
CA ALA A 76 -4.25 2.18 -7.25
C ALA A 76 -4.93 2.24 -5.88
N LEU A 77 -5.58 1.13 -5.51
CA LEU A 77 -6.39 1.03 -4.31
C LEU A 77 -5.59 1.02 -3.03
N THR A 78 -4.43 0.36 -3.00
CA THR A 78 -3.73 0.11 -1.74
C THR A 78 -2.59 1.11 -1.52
N ILE A 79 -1.91 1.54 -2.58
CA ILE A 79 -0.74 2.43 -2.45
C ILE A 79 -1.10 3.85 -2.89
N ARG A 80 -1.50 4.07 -4.15
CA ARG A 80 -1.58 5.41 -4.73
C ARG A 80 -2.69 6.28 -4.14
N TRP A 81 -3.89 5.72 -4.00
CA TRP A 81 -5.09 6.45 -3.60
C TRP A 81 -5.64 6.00 -2.25
N GLY A 82 -5.40 4.75 -1.83
CA GLY A 82 -5.85 4.27 -0.52
C GLY A 82 -4.85 4.41 0.62
N SER A 83 -3.75 5.14 0.42
CA SER A 83 -2.80 5.47 1.48
C SER A 83 -2.43 6.96 1.48
N TYR A 84 -1.76 7.39 2.54
CA TYR A 84 -1.27 8.74 2.77
C TYR A 84 -0.33 9.24 1.67
N LEU A 85 0.20 8.34 0.83
CA LEU A 85 0.93 8.70 -0.38
C LEU A 85 0.12 9.62 -1.30
N ALA A 86 -1.22 9.52 -1.29
CA ALA A 86 -2.11 10.42 -2.02
C ALA A 86 -1.86 11.90 -1.68
N VAL A 87 -1.56 12.22 -0.42
CA VAL A 87 -1.28 13.58 0.06
C VAL A 87 0.06 14.09 -0.47
N LEU A 88 1.06 13.22 -0.54
CA LEU A 88 2.42 13.53 -1.00
C LEU A 88 2.50 13.74 -2.52
N LEU A 89 1.60 13.07 -3.24
CA LEU A 89 1.46 13.08 -4.70
C LEU A 89 0.34 13.98 -5.21
N ASP A 90 -0.20 14.84 -4.35
CA ASP A 90 -1.27 15.75 -4.72
C ASP A 90 -0.80 16.67 -5.86
N ARG A 91 -1.46 16.54 -7.02
CA ARG A 91 -1.10 17.25 -8.25
C ARG A 91 -1.61 18.69 -8.27
N GLU A 92 -2.50 19.07 -7.35
CA GLU A 92 -2.97 20.45 -7.22
C GLU A 92 -1.93 21.34 -6.52
N LYS A 93 -0.92 20.75 -5.88
CA LYS A 93 0.14 21.46 -5.16
C LYS A 93 1.34 21.77 -6.04
N PRO A 94 2.01 22.93 -5.86
CA PRO A 94 3.26 23.23 -6.54
C PRO A 94 4.36 22.25 -6.11
N VAL A 95 5.29 21.94 -7.01
CA VAL A 95 6.42 21.05 -6.71
C VAL A 95 7.39 21.75 -5.75
N TRP A 96 7.81 21.03 -4.70
CA TRP A 96 8.79 21.53 -3.74
C TRP A 96 10.17 21.70 -4.38
N SER A 97 10.81 22.86 -4.18
CA SER A 97 12.12 23.18 -4.77
C SER A 97 13.22 22.19 -4.40
N GLU A 98 13.16 21.60 -3.21
CA GLU A 98 14.15 20.64 -2.73
C GLU A 98 14.06 19.28 -3.42
N THR A 99 13.02 19.01 -4.21
CA THR A 99 12.91 17.75 -5.01
C THR A 99 14.03 17.58 -6.03
N SER A 100 14.67 18.67 -6.43
CA SER A 100 15.84 18.66 -7.33
C SER A 100 17.14 18.23 -6.65
N ARG A 101 17.17 18.16 -5.32
CA ARG A 101 18.34 17.79 -4.54
C ARG A 101 18.25 16.34 -4.11
N GLY A 102 19.09 15.49 -4.71
CA GLY A 102 19.10 14.04 -4.48
C GLY A 102 19.40 13.60 -3.04
N GLU A 103 19.89 14.49 -2.17
CA GLU A 103 20.18 14.18 -0.76
C GLU A 103 19.04 14.52 0.20
N THR A 104 17.93 15.11 -0.28
CA THR A 104 16.83 15.52 0.60
C THR A 104 15.89 14.35 0.87
N SER A 105 15.67 14.04 2.15
CA SER A 105 14.60 13.13 2.56
C SER A 105 13.26 13.84 2.39
N ARG A 106 12.36 13.23 1.61
CA ARG A 106 11.10 13.85 1.17
C ARG A 106 9.87 13.18 1.77
N ILE A 107 10.06 12.11 2.53
CA ILE A 107 9.03 11.40 3.30
C ILE A 107 9.59 11.24 4.70
N SER A 108 8.87 11.64 5.75
CA SER A 108 9.33 11.39 7.12
C SER A 108 9.19 9.92 7.51
N ASP A 109 9.90 9.48 8.56
CA ASP A 109 9.72 8.13 9.09
C ASP A 109 8.28 7.85 9.52
N GLU A 110 7.61 8.86 10.09
CA GLU A 110 6.21 8.73 10.51
C GLU A 110 5.26 8.66 9.31
N GLU A 111 5.52 9.43 8.24
CA GLU A 111 4.75 9.35 7.00
C GLU A 111 4.95 7.99 6.32
N MET A 112 6.19 7.52 6.26
CA MET A 112 6.50 6.20 5.72
C MET A 112 5.79 5.11 6.51
N ALA A 113 5.83 5.18 7.85
CA ALA A 113 5.11 4.25 8.71
C ALA A 113 3.60 4.25 8.44
N ARG A 114 2.97 5.45 8.32
CA ARG A 114 1.55 5.55 8.00
C ARG A 114 1.22 4.97 6.63
N ILE A 115 1.99 5.30 5.58
CA ILE A 115 1.79 4.76 4.22
C ILE A 115 1.89 3.23 4.25
N ASN A 116 2.93 2.70 4.90
CA ASN A 116 3.15 1.27 5.00
C ASN A 116 1.98 0.57 5.71
N ILE A 117 1.49 1.10 6.84
CA ILE A 117 0.37 0.52 7.60
C ILE A 117 -0.93 0.55 6.80
N GLU A 118 -1.27 1.70 6.21
CA GLU A 118 -2.48 1.90 5.41
C GLU A 118 -2.45 1.02 4.15
N ALA A 119 -1.31 0.97 3.45
CA ALA A 119 -1.20 0.21 2.20
C ALA A 119 -1.32 -1.29 2.42
N SER A 120 -0.68 -1.84 3.46
CA SER A 120 -0.84 -3.25 3.75
C SER A 120 -2.22 -3.56 4.34
N ALA A 121 -2.88 -2.63 5.04
CA ALA A 121 -4.22 -2.84 5.58
C ALA A 121 -5.23 -2.91 4.44
N ALA A 122 -5.15 -1.94 3.54
CA ALA A 122 -5.91 -1.89 2.30
C ALA A 122 -5.70 -3.14 1.45
N LEU A 123 -4.46 -3.62 1.32
CA LEU A 123 -4.17 -4.84 0.57
C LEU A 123 -4.74 -6.08 1.25
N ALA A 124 -4.72 -6.15 2.58
CA ALA A 124 -5.36 -7.26 3.29
C ALA A 124 -6.87 -7.29 3.03
N GLU A 125 -7.56 -6.15 3.15
CA GLU A 125 -8.99 -6.04 2.81
C GLU A 125 -9.26 -6.39 1.33
N TRP A 126 -8.40 -5.95 0.42
CA TRP A 126 -8.50 -6.27 -1.02
C TRP A 126 -8.35 -7.76 -1.32
N ILE A 127 -7.44 -8.45 -0.62
CA ILE A 127 -7.25 -9.90 -0.74
C ILE A 127 -8.43 -10.65 -0.14
N ASP A 128 -8.97 -10.20 0.99
CA ASP A 128 -10.15 -10.84 1.58
C ASP A 128 -11.40 -10.66 0.69
N LEU A 129 -11.55 -9.53 0.00
CA LEU A 129 -12.56 -9.35 -1.06
C LEU A 129 -12.38 -10.35 -2.20
N PHE A 130 -11.16 -10.50 -2.70
CA PHE A 130 -10.84 -11.51 -3.73
C PHE A 130 -11.20 -12.93 -3.28
N ARG A 131 -10.82 -13.30 -2.06
CA ARG A 131 -11.00 -14.66 -1.52
C ARG A 131 -12.45 -14.98 -1.15
N SER A 132 -13.23 -13.97 -0.79
CA SER A 132 -14.65 -14.14 -0.45
C SER A 132 -15.58 -14.18 -1.67
N ASP A 133 -15.17 -13.60 -2.81
CA ASP A 133 -15.92 -13.62 -4.07
C ASP A 133 -15.83 -14.98 -4.79
N ARG A 134 -16.65 -15.93 -4.34
CA ARG A 134 -16.79 -17.26 -4.94
C ARG A 134 -17.34 -17.13 -6.37
N GLY A 135 -16.44 -17.06 -7.34
CA GLY A 135 -16.75 -16.88 -8.77
C GLY A 135 -16.01 -15.72 -9.42
N GLY A 136 -15.40 -14.83 -8.62
CA GLY A 136 -14.53 -13.75 -9.07
C GLY A 136 -15.22 -12.65 -9.88
N SER A 137 -16.55 -12.65 -9.94
CA SER A 137 -17.31 -11.71 -10.79
C SER A 137 -17.28 -10.29 -10.22
N PHE A 138 -17.54 -10.13 -8.92
CA PHE A 138 -17.58 -8.84 -8.25
C PHE A 138 -16.18 -8.23 -8.13
N TYR A 139 -15.20 -9.03 -7.73
CA TYR A 139 -13.80 -8.64 -7.67
C TYR A 139 -13.30 -8.13 -9.02
N MET A 140 -13.59 -8.86 -10.10
CA MET A 140 -13.17 -8.44 -11.44
C MET A 140 -13.93 -7.21 -11.94
N GLN A 141 -15.19 -7.02 -11.54
CA GLN A 141 -15.91 -5.76 -11.78
C GLN A 141 -15.20 -4.59 -11.11
N LEU A 142 -14.84 -4.72 -9.82
CA LEU A 142 -14.07 -3.70 -9.11
C LEU A 142 -12.72 -3.43 -9.78
N VAL A 143 -11.96 -4.46 -10.17
CA VAL A 143 -10.70 -4.30 -10.94
C VAL A 143 -10.94 -3.45 -12.20
N ASN A 144 -11.99 -3.76 -12.97
CA ASN A 144 -12.30 -3.02 -14.19
C ASN A 144 -12.67 -1.56 -13.89
N ARG A 145 -13.49 -1.32 -12.85
CA ARG A 145 -13.87 0.03 -12.42
C ARG A 145 -12.65 0.83 -11.97
N VAL A 146 -11.72 0.22 -11.24
CA VAL A 146 -10.47 0.88 -10.83
C VAL A 146 -9.68 1.35 -12.05
N VAL A 147 -9.42 0.44 -12.99
CA VAL A 147 -8.61 0.73 -14.19
C VAL A 147 -9.28 1.79 -15.09
N TYR A 148 -10.62 1.85 -15.08
CA TYR A 148 -11.37 2.79 -15.90
C TYR A 148 -11.53 4.17 -15.27
N TYR A 149 -11.93 4.24 -14.00
CA TYR A 149 -12.32 5.49 -13.33
C TYR A 149 -11.19 6.20 -12.58
N LEU A 150 -10.16 5.46 -12.13
CA LEU A 150 -9.05 6.07 -11.39
C LEU A 150 -7.93 6.51 -12.34
N PRO A 151 -7.29 7.67 -12.08
CA PRO A 151 -6.16 8.14 -12.86
C PRO A 151 -4.91 7.29 -12.56
N MET A 152 -4.69 6.26 -13.39
CA MET A 152 -3.54 5.35 -13.29
C MET A 152 -2.82 5.22 -14.64
N PRO A 153 -1.50 4.91 -14.64
CA PRO A 153 -0.80 4.50 -15.86
C PRO A 153 -1.49 3.28 -16.48
N ARG A 154 -1.77 3.33 -17.80
CA ARG A 154 -2.50 2.28 -18.53
C ARG A 154 -1.60 1.18 -19.11
N LYS A 155 -0.28 1.26 -18.91
CA LYS A 155 0.66 0.28 -19.45
C LYS A 155 0.96 -0.80 -18.42
N THR A 156 0.68 -2.04 -18.77
CA THR A 156 1.04 -3.22 -17.98
C THR A 156 2.33 -3.80 -18.51
N THR A 157 3.39 -3.84 -17.71
CA THR A 157 4.66 -4.47 -18.08
C THR A 157 4.59 -5.99 -17.85
N LYS A 158 5.50 -6.74 -18.48
CA LYS A 158 5.61 -8.20 -18.24
C LYS A 158 6.07 -8.48 -16.81
N LEU A 159 5.47 -9.49 -16.18
CA LEU A 159 5.83 -9.96 -14.84
C LEU A 159 7.28 -10.47 -14.84
N LYS A 160 8.07 -10.05 -13.87
CA LYS A 160 9.35 -10.67 -13.52
C LYS A 160 9.13 -11.54 -12.30
N VAL A 161 9.63 -12.78 -12.31
CA VAL A 161 9.60 -13.66 -11.13
C VAL A 161 10.55 -13.10 -10.07
N THR A 162 10.14 -13.17 -8.80
CA THR A 162 10.85 -12.55 -7.66
C THR A 162 10.88 -13.52 -6.49
N GLU A 163 11.78 -13.31 -5.53
CA GLU A 163 11.90 -14.11 -4.30
C GLU A 163 10.56 -14.31 -3.58
N PHE A 164 9.69 -13.29 -3.57
CA PHE A 164 8.33 -13.39 -3.05
C PHE A 164 7.52 -14.54 -3.67
N ALA A 165 7.55 -14.71 -4.99
CA ALA A 165 6.80 -15.76 -5.67
C ALA A 165 7.40 -17.15 -5.46
N ALA A 166 8.71 -17.24 -5.18
CA ALA A 166 9.36 -18.51 -4.89
C ALA A 166 8.81 -19.14 -3.59
N LEU A 167 8.35 -18.34 -2.62
CA LEU A 167 7.75 -18.83 -1.37
C LEU A 167 6.42 -19.56 -1.56
N ALA A 168 5.78 -19.46 -2.74
CA ALA A 168 4.62 -20.26 -3.08
C ALA A 168 4.97 -21.74 -3.37
N ALA A 169 6.24 -22.02 -3.71
CA ALA A 169 6.71 -23.37 -3.96
C ALA A 169 6.79 -24.17 -2.64
N ALA A 170 6.17 -25.35 -2.62
CA ALA A 170 6.00 -26.15 -1.40
C ALA A 170 7.34 -26.58 -0.78
N ASP A 171 8.34 -26.90 -1.60
CA ASP A 171 9.67 -27.32 -1.17
C ASP A 171 10.46 -26.18 -0.51
N LEU A 172 10.39 -24.97 -1.07
CA LEU A 172 11.04 -23.80 -0.48
C LEU A 172 10.37 -23.39 0.82
N ALA A 173 9.03 -23.39 0.83
CA ALA A 173 8.24 -23.11 2.02
C ALA A 173 8.58 -24.09 3.16
N GLU A 174 8.67 -25.39 2.87
CA GLU A 174 9.02 -26.41 3.85
C GLU A 174 10.45 -26.23 4.39
N ARG A 175 11.43 -25.97 3.51
CA ARG A 175 12.81 -25.68 3.93
C ARG A 175 12.89 -24.46 4.84
N LEU A 176 12.14 -23.40 4.55
CA LEU A 176 12.11 -22.20 5.39
C LEU A 176 11.53 -22.52 6.78
N ILE A 177 10.45 -23.29 6.84
CA ILE A 177 9.85 -23.73 8.10
C ILE A 177 10.83 -24.57 8.92
N GLN A 178 11.50 -25.54 8.28
CA GLN A 178 12.48 -26.41 8.93
C GLN A 178 13.73 -25.66 9.42
N ALA A 179 14.13 -24.58 8.74
CA ALA A 179 15.28 -23.76 9.10
C ALA A 179 14.98 -22.71 10.18
N THR A 180 13.71 -22.47 10.51
CA THR A 180 13.30 -21.47 11.51
C THR A 180 13.38 -22.06 12.92
N ASP A 181 13.91 -21.28 13.87
CA ASP A 181 13.86 -21.63 15.29
C ASP A 181 12.43 -21.91 15.78
N THR A 182 12.27 -22.93 16.63
CA THR A 182 10.95 -23.40 17.09
C THR A 182 10.14 -22.32 17.81
N ALA A 183 10.78 -21.50 18.66
CA ALA A 183 10.07 -20.45 19.40
C ALA A 183 9.62 -19.31 18.47
N GLN A 184 10.46 -18.95 17.50
CA GLN A 184 10.10 -17.99 16.46
C GLN A 184 8.96 -18.54 15.58
N LEU A 185 9.04 -19.80 15.14
CA LEU A 185 8.01 -20.45 14.34
C LEU A 185 6.65 -20.44 15.04
N GLU A 186 6.60 -20.79 16.32
CA GLU A 186 5.35 -20.82 17.09
C GLU A 186 4.75 -19.41 17.26
N THR A 187 5.60 -18.41 17.48
CA THR A 187 5.19 -17.01 17.54
C THR A 187 4.55 -16.56 16.23
N VAL A 188 5.17 -16.86 15.09
CA VAL A 188 4.65 -16.48 13.77
C VAL A 188 3.41 -17.29 13.43
N ARG A 189 3.33 -18.57 13.81
CA ARG A 189 2.15 -19.42 13.64
C ARG A 189 0.95 -18.85 14.38
N THR A 190 1.10 -18.49 15.65
CA THR A 190 0.04 -17.85 16.44
C THR A 190 -0.45 -16.55 15.78
N LYS A 191 0.46 -15.74 15.21
CA LYS A 191 0.11 -14.54 14.46
C LYS A 191 -0.63 -14.87 13.17
N ALA A 192 -0.20 -15.89 12.44
CA ALA A 192 -0.81 -16.32 11.19
C ALA A 192 -2.20 -16.88 11.39
N GLU A 193 -2.45 -17.60 12.49
CA GLU A 193 -3.80 -18.06 12.84
C GLU A 193 -4.77 -16.90 13.07
N ARG A 194 -4.30 -15.81 13.71
CA ARG A 194 -5.14 -14.64 14.02
C ARG A 194 -5.26 -13.64 12.87
N HIS A 195 -4.19 -13.45 12.11
CA HIS A 195 -4.07 -12.38 11.11
C HIS A 195 -3.42 -12.85 9.78
N PRO A 196 -3.90 -13.93 9.16
CA PRO A 196 -3.20 -14.57 8.03
C PRO A 196 -3.08 -13.64 6.82
N THR A 197 -4.18 -13.02 6.41
CA THR A 197 -4.19 -12.12 5.25
C THR A 197 -3.30 -10.89 5.48
N ARG A 198 -3.24 -10.40 6.72
CA ARG A 198 -2.39 -9.26 7.08
C ARG A 198 -0.90 -9.59 6.98
N ILE A 199 -0.48 -10.80 7.38
CA ILE A 199 0.91 -11.27 7.22
C ILE A 199 1.29 -11.28 5.74
N PHE A 200 0.46 -11.89 4.90
CA PHE A 200 0.71 -11.95 3.47
C PHE A 200 0.74 -10.55 2.83
N ALA A 201 -0.20 -9.68 3.21
CA ALA A 201 -0.25 -8.31 2.72
C ALA A 201 0.96 -7.47 3.16
N ASN A 202 1.44 -7.62 4.40
CA ASN A 202 2.66 -6.96 4.86
C ASN A 202 3.87 -7.39 4.03
N ALA A 203 4.08 -8.70 3.85
CA ALA A 203 5.16 -9.23 3.02
C ALA A 203 5.10 -8.72 1.57
N LEU A 204 3.89 -8.68 0.99
CA LEU A 204 3.69 -8.25 -0.38
C LEU A 204 3.92 -6.73 -0.54
N VAL A 205 3.38 -5.90 0.37
CA VAL A 205 3.69 -4.45 0.34
C VAL A 205 5.17 -4.20 0.59
N ASN A 206 5.85 -5.02 1.39
CA ASN A 206 7.29 -4.86 1.61
C ASN A 206 8.06 -4.94 0.30
N THR A 207 7.80 -5.99 -0.48
CA THR A 207 8.50 -6.25 -1.74
C THR A 207 7.98 -5.40 -2.90
N ALA A 208 6.74 -4.93 -2.84
CA ALA A 208 6.11 -4.12 -3.88
C ALA A 208 6.26 -2.61 -3.69
N TRP A 209 6.57 -2.15 -2.48
CA TRP A 209 6.64 -0.73 -2.14
C TRP A 209 7.90 -0.41 -1.34
N ARG A 210 8.02 -0.99 -0.14
CA ARG A 210 9.02 -0.54 0.84
C ARG A 210 10.44 -0.81 0.38
N ASN A 211 10.71 -1.98 -0.20
CA ASN A 211 11.97 -2.39 -0.81
C ASN A 211 11.96 -2.07 -2.32
N GLY A 212 11.60 -0.83 -2.63
CA GLY A 212 11.43 -0.35 -3.99
C GLY A 212 12.03 1.05 -4.16
N PRO A 213 11.71 1.74 -5.26
CA PRO A 213 12.25 3.07 -5.55
C PRO A 213 11.92 4.13 -4.49
N VAL A 214 10.93 3.88 -3.62
CA VAL A 214 10.58 4.79 -2.52
C VAL A 214 11.73 4.99 -1.53
N GLU A 215 12.63 4.02 -1.39
CA GLU A 215 13.77 4.13 -0.47
C GLU A 215 14.64 5.32 -0.79
N SER A 216 14.86 5.60 -2.08
CA SER A 216 15.66 6.74 -2.54
C SER A 216 14.98 8.10 -2.28
N ILE A 217 13.66 8.11 -2.06
CA ILE A 217 12.87 9.31 -1.73
C ILE A 217 12.79 9.52 -0.21
N HIS A 218 12.73 8.41 0.54
CA HIS A 218 12.71 8.40 2.00
C HIS A 218 14.09 8.68 2.60
N ALA A 219 15.15 8.14 1.99
CA ALA A 219 16.52 8.38 2.41
C ALA A 219 16.94 9.84 2.26
N GLY A 220 17.97 10.25 3.01
CA GLY A 220 18.58 11.57 2.90
C GLY A 220 18.46 12.39 4.18
N ARG A 221 18.71 13.69 4.04
CA ARG A 221 18.74 14.66 5.14
C ARG A 221 17.42 15.41 5.23
N PHE A 222 16.97 15.63 6.47
CA PHE A 222 15.81 16.45 6.76
C PHE A 222 16.04 17.90 6.33
N ARG A 223 15.08 18.45 5.57
CA ARG A 223 15.03 19.87 5.14
C ARG A 223 13.65 20.49 5.36
N GLY A 224 12.84 19.90 6.24
CA GLY A 224 11.41 20.20 6.38
C GLY A 224 10.52 19.26 5.57
N TYR A 225 9.23 19.23 5.90
CA TYR A 225 8.21 18.44 5.21
C TYR A 225 6.99 19.31 4.90
N PRO A 226 7.05 20.19 3.88
CA PRO A 226 5.92 21.04 3.53
C PRO A 226 4.69 20.20 3.14
N LEU A 227 3.52 20.64 3.61
CA LEU A 227 2.23 20.00 3.32
C LEU A 227 1.47 20.69 2.19
N ASP A 228 1.79 21.95 1.91
CA ASP A 228 1.27 22.80 0.85
C ASP A 228 2.00 22.60 -0.49
N GLN A 229 3.03 21.75 -0.51
CA GLN A 229 3.83 21.46 -1.69
C GLN A 229 3.89 19.96 -1.98
N ARG A 230 3.99 19.63 -3.25
CA ARG A 230 4.17 18.27 -3.74
C ARG A 230 5.64 17.86 -3.62
N ARG A 231 5.91 16.78 -2.88
CA ARG A 231 7.28 16.35 -2.54
C ARG A 231 7.83 15.23 -3.41
N ILE A 232 7.02 14.64 -4.28
CA ILE A 232 7.42 13.58 -5.19
C ILE A 232 7.08 14.03 -6.61
N THR A 233 8.03 13.98 -7.54
CA THR A 233 7.85 14.46 -8.91
C THR A 233 6.89 13.57 -9.72
N VAL A 234 6.46 14.03 -10.90
CA VAL A 234 5.63 13.22 -11.82
C VAL A 234 6.40 12.00 -12.34
N MET A 235 7.70 12.14 -12.55
CA MET A 235 8.54 11.05 -13.03
C MET A 235 8.68 9.96 -11.98
N GLU A 236 8.97 10.35 -10.73
CA GLU A 236 9.05 9.42 -9.61
C GLU A 236 7.70 8.78 -9.31
N GLU A 237 6.59 9.53 -9.40
CA GLU A 237 5.24 8.96 -9.30
C GLU A 237 5.04 7.82 -10.30
N ARG A 238 5.44 8.02 -11.57
CA ARG A 238 5.32 6.97 -12.59
C ARG A 238 6.19 5.77 -12.24
N GLU A 239 7.44 5.98 -11.84
CA GLU A 239 8.34 4.90 -11.47
C GLU A 239 7.82 4.08 -10.28
N LEU A 240 7.37 4.76 -9.22
CA LEU A 240 6.78 4.11 -8.04
C LEU A 240 5.57 3.26 -8.39
N ILE A 241 4.64 3.81 -9.19
CA ILE A 241 3.40 3.12 -9.55
C ILE A 241 3.64 2.00 -10.56
N ASP A 242 4.56 2.18 -11.51
CA ASP A 242 4.95 1.14 -12.45
C ASP A 242 5.65 -0.02 -11.72
N PHE A 243 6.53 0.27 -10.75
CA PHE A 243 7.17 -0.75 -9.92
C PHE A 243 6.15 -1.51 -9.06
N ALA A 244 5.31 -0.77 -8.31
CA ALA A 244 4.34 -1.35 -7.40
C ALA A 244 3.28 -2.19 -8.13
N SER A 245 2.75 -1.70 -9.25
CA SER A 245 1.74 -2.45 -10.03
C SER A 245 2.28 -3.76 -10.58
N GLN A 246 3.54 -3.81 -11.02
CA GLN A 246 4.18 -5.04 -11.50
C GLN A 246 4.34 -6.07 -10.38
N ARG A 247 4.80 -5.64 -9.20
CA ARG A 247 5.02 -6.52 -8.05
C ARG A 247 3.69 -7.00 -7.46
N LEU A 248 2.70 -6.12 -7.39
CA LEU A 248 1.35 -6.49 -6.94
C LEU A 248 0.64 -7.41 -7.94
N ALA A 249 0.85 -7.25 -9.25
CA ALA A 249 0.32 -8.20 -10.24
C ALA A 249 0.83 -9.62 -9.98
N LEU A 250 2.13 -9.77 -9.70
CA LEU A 250 2.72 -11.07 -9.34
C LEU A 250 2.17 -11.58 -8.01
N GLY A 251 2.10 -10.74 -6.98
CA GLY A 251 1.59 -11.12 -5.67
C GLY A 251 0.11 -11.55 -5.69
N MET A 252 -0.72 -10.89 -6.50
CA MET A 252 -2.12 -11.30 -6.69
C MET A 252 -2.24 -12.62 -7.46
N ALA A 253 -1.35 -12.88 -8.43
CA ALA A 253 -1.29 -14.18 -9.10
C ALA A 253 -0.93 -15.31 -8.11
N VAL A 254 0.06 -15.06 -7.24
CA VAL A 254 0.41 -15.97 -6.13
C VAL A 254 -0.77 -16.18 -5.19
N CYS A 255 -1.46 -15.10 -4.80
CA CYS A 255 -2.66 -15.20 -3.96
C CYS A 255 -3.75 -16.07 -4.62
N SER A 256 -3.95 -15.93 -5.93
CA SER A 256 -4.87 -16.78 -6.69
C SER A 256 -4.44 -18.25 -6.69
N GLU A 257 -3.14 -18.53 -6.84
CA GLU A 257 -2.63 -19.90 -6.78
C GLU A 257 -2.86 -20.54 -5.41
N LEU A 258 -2.51 -19.83 -4.33
CA LEU A 258 -2.74 -20.28 -2.96
C LEU A 258 -4.24 -20.51 -2.68
N ALA A 259 -5.11 -19.59 -3.12
CA ALA A 259 -6.55 -19.75 -3.01
C ALA A 259 -7.06 -20.99 -3.78
N LEU A 260 -6.48 -21.34 -4.93
CA LEU A 260 -6.86 -22.58 -5.63
C LEU A 260 -6.41 -23.85 -4.88
N GLN A 261 -5.39 -23.77 -4.02
CA GLN A 261 -4.90 -24.87 -3.21
C GLN A 261 -5.72 -25.12 -1.92
N HIS A 262 -6.89 -24.48 -1.75
CA HIS A 262 -7.74 -24.55 -0.54
C HIS A 262 -8.02 -25.96 0.00
N HIS A 263 -7.93 -27.01 -0.83
CA HIS A 263 -8.16 -28.40 -0.41
C HIS A 263 -6.99 -29.05 0.35
N HIS A 264 -5.79 -28.48 0.32
CA HIS A 264 -4.59 -29.12 0.86
C HIS A 264 -4.17 -28.58 2.23
N ARG A 265 -4.30 -27.27 2.46
CA ARG A 265 -3.89 -26.59 3.71
C ARG A 265 -4.79 -25.38 3.99
N PRO A 266 -5.09 -25.05 5.25
CA PRO A 266 -5.82 -23.83 5.60
C PRO A 266 -5.01 -22.57 5.27
N TRP A 267 -5.70 -21.44 5.09
CA TRP A 267 -5.08 -20.18 4.63
C TRP A 267 -3.91 -19.72 5.51
N HIS A 268 -4.02 -19.82 6.82
CA HIS A 268 -2.95 -19.41 7.75
C HIS A 268 -1.67 -20.25 7.60
N GLU A 269 -1.78 -21.53 7.24
CA GLU A 269 -0.62 -22.37 6.94
C GLU A 269 -0.01 -22.05 5.57
N GLN A 270 -0.84 -21.73 4.58
CA GLN A 270 -0.37 -21.36 3.25
C GLN A 270 0.46 -20.07 3.26
N VAL A 271 0.08 -19.10 4.10
CA VAL A 271 0.78 -17.80 4.21
C VAL A 271 1.90 -17.78 5.24
N LEU A 272 2.03 -18.82 6.06
CA LEU A 272 3.04 -18.90 7.11
C LEU A 272 4.47 -18.60 6.60
N PRO A 273 4.92 -19.13 5.44
CA PRO A 273 6.25 -18.82 4.91
C PRO A 273 6.51 -17.32 4.71
N TYR A 274 5.49 -16.54 4.38
CA TYR A 274 5.63 -15.09 4.18
C TYR A 274 5.83 -14.32 5.49
N GLY A 275 5.33 -14.85 6.61
CA GLY A 275 5.62 -14.31 7.94
C GLY A 275 6.98 -14.74 8.49
N LEU A 276 7.52 -15.87 8.01
CA LEU A 276 8.86 -16.36 8.38
C LEU A 276 9.97 -15.71 7.55
N ALA A 277 9.65 -15.28 6.33
CA ALA A 277 10.59 -14.65 5.43
C ALA A 277 10.99 -13.21 5.84
N GLU A 278 10.70 -12.76 7.06
CA GLU A 278 11.12 -11.45 7.58
C GLU A 278 12.64 -11.21 7.42
N ILE A 279 13.44 -12.27 7.60
CA ILE A 279 14.91 -12.26 7.42
C ILE A 279 15.31 -12.09 5.94
N LEU A 280 14.55 -12.72 5.03
CA LEU A 280 14.81 -12.65 3.59
C LEU A 280 14.31 -11.35 2.97
N MET A 281 13.30 -10.72 3.58
CA MET A 281 12.60 -9.59 2.99
C MET A 281 12.94 -8.24 3.65
N ILE A 282 13.81 -8.13 4.66
CA ILE A 282 14.12 -6.86 5.37
C ILE A 282 12.82 -6.11 5.74
N THR A 283 12.16 -6.56 6.80
CA THR A 283 10.85 -6.00 7.20
C THR A 283 11.03 -4.81 8.17
N PRO A 284 10.35 -3.66 7.98
CA PRO A 284 10.42 -2.54 8.92
C PRO A 284 9.99 -2.92 10.34
N THR A 285 10.67 -2.37 11.33
CA THR A 285 10.25 -2.48 12.74
C THR A 285 8.96 -1.68 12.96
N GLY A 286 7.99 -2.28 13.66
CA GLY A 286 6.72 -1.61 13.99
C GLY A 286 5.61 -1.72 12.95
N TRP A 287 5.74 -2.62 11.98
CA TRP A 287 4.63 -2.92 11.06
C TRP A 287 3.58 -3.79 11.74
N THR A 288 2.44 -3.18 12.07
CA THR A 288 1.44 -3.84 12.91
C THR A 288 0.56 -4.80 12.11
N LEU A 289 -0.03 -5.76 12.84
CA LEU A 289 -0.99 -6.70 12.28
C LEU A 289 -2.45 -6.26 12.48
N THR A 290 -2.66 -5.13 13.17
CA THR A 290 -3.99 -4.72 13.65
C THR A 290 -4.34 -3.28 13.33
N GLU A 291 -3.37 -2.36 13.25
CA GLU A 291 -3.68 -0.97 12.91
C GLU A 291 -4.01 -0.86 11.42
N CYS A 292 -4.95 0.03 11.10
CA CYS A 292 -5.30 0.37 9.71
C CYS A 292 -4.75 1.72 9.27
N SER A 293 -4.22 2.52 10.20
CA SER A 293 -3.63 3.84 9.98
C SER A 293 -2.88 4.30 11.23
N ARG A 294 -2.11 5.38 11.12
CA ARG A 294 -1.38 6.00 12.23
C ARG A 294 -1.37 7.53 12.09
N GLU A 295 -1.29 8.26 13.21
CA GLU A 295 -1.02 9.71 13.17
C GLU A 295 0.42 9.99 12.70
N VAL A 296 0.65 11.18 12.15
CA VAL A 296 1.97 11.63 11.71
C VAL A 296 2.31 12.94 12.39
N ARG A 297 3.51 13.03 12.95
CA ARG A 297 4.11 14.25 13.49
C ARG A 297 5.24 14.70 12.60
N LEU A 298 5.13 15.93 12.10
CA LEU A 298 6.16 16.57 11.30
C LEU A 298 6.77 17.71 12.12
N ARG A 299 8.10 17.73 12.20
CA ARG A 299 8.81 18.87 12.76
C ARG A 299 8.70 20.05 11.80
N ALA A 300 8.44 21.23 12.34
CA ALA A 300 8.52 22.49 11.62
C ALA A 300 9.96 22.81 11.21
#